data_AF-A0A2V8BCQ8-F1
#
_entry.id   AF-A0A2V8BCQ8-F1
#
_cell.length_a   1.000
_cell.length_b   1.000
_cell.length_c   1.000
_cell.angle_alpha   90.00
_cell.angle_beta   90.00
_cell.angle_gamma   90.00
#
_symmetry.space_group_name_H-M   'P 1'
#
loop_
_entity.id
_entity.type
_entity.pdbx_description
1 polymer ?
#
loop_
_entity_poly.entity_id
_entity_poly.type
_entity_poly.pdbx_seq_one_letter_code
_entity_poly.pdbx_strand_id
1 'polypeptide(L)'
;MMVMAIGSETSVAAPLSTDHGRALAAIDRLDAWGTTPLYDATLAAIGAIEPANGRRALVLLSDGTDRYSGVSAADLVEQARRRDVLVYPIAIGTTRPPVFAELATATGGRSFFAREPRELASTLAAIARELRFQYLLGYVPSRHSDQSSWHSIEVSVDRPDARVRARDGYFSR
;
A
#
# COMPACT_ATOMS: atom_id res chain seq x y z
N MET A 1 3.14 12.01 7.25
CA MET A 1 2.49 11.86 5.94
C MET A 1 3.41 12.41 4.87
N MET A 2 3.54 11.66 3.77
CA MET A 2 4.16 12.07 2.52
C MET A 2 3.05 12.10 1.47
N VAL A 3 3.11 13.02 0.52
CA VAL A 3 2.16 13.09 -0.60
C VAL A 3 2.97 12.95 -1.88
N MET A 4 2.61 11.96 -2.69
CA MET A 4 3.17 11.75 -4.02
C MET A 4 2.08 11.95 -5.05
N ALA A 5 2.40 12.70 -6.09
CA ALA A 5 1.57 12.89 -7.26
C ALA A 5 2.05 11.96 -8.36
N ILE A 6 1.11 11.32 -9.05
CA ILE A 6 1.38 10.41 -10.16
C ILE A 6 0.75 11.01 -11.41
N GLY A 7 1.61 11.45 -12.34
CA GLY A 7 1.26 11.83 -13.70
C GLY A 7 2.17 11.08 -14.67
N SER A 8 2.64 11.72 -15.75
CA SER A 8 3.65 11.11 -16.63
C SER A 8 4.97 10.81 -15.92
N GLU A 9 5.22 11.50 -14.81
CA GLU A 9 6.30 11.23 -13.87
C GLU A 9 5.74 11.14 -12.45
N THR A 10 6.51 10.52 -11.56
CA THR A 10 6.24 10.59 -10.12
C THR A 10 6.94 11.78 -9.50
N SER A 11 6.21 12.53 -8.68
CA SER A 11 6.80 13.65 -7.93
C SER A 11 6.34 13.62 -6.47
N VAL A 12 7.25 14.03 -5.58
CA VAL A 12 6.95 14.18 -4.16
C VAL A 12 6.37 15.58 -3.95
N ALA A 13 5.04 15.68 -3.90
CA ALA A 13 4.33 16.94 -3.68
C ALA A 13 4.50 17.46 -2.24
N ALA A 14 4.64 16.55 -1.27
CA ALA A 14 5.05 16.88 0.09
C ALA A 14 5.93 15.77 0.68
N PRO A 15 7.11 16.09 1.25
CA PRO A 15 7.98 15.10 1.85
C PRO A 15 7.37 14.50 3.12
N LEU A 16 7.87 13.34 3.53
CA LEU A 16 7.44 12.68 4.75
C LEU A 16 7.68 13.58 5.97
N SER A 17 6.61 14.01 6.61
CA SER A 17 6.69 14.82 7.84
C SER A 17 5.47 14.61 8.74
N THR A 18 5.49 15.12 9.96
CA THR A 18 4.32 15.19 10.85
C THR A 18 3.46 16.44 10.61
N ASP A 19 3.85 17.30 9.66
CA ASP A 19 3.12 18.51 9.31
C ASP A 19 1.94 18.17 8.40
N HIS A 20 0.78 17.98 9.02
CA HIS A 20 -0.47 17.70 8.33
C HIS A 20 -0.93 18.88 7.46
N GLY A 21 -0.63 20.13 7.86
CA GLY A 21 -1.01 21.32 7.11
C GLY A 21 -0.29 21.41 5.77
N ARG A 22 1.02 21.13 5.75
CA ARG A 22 1.80 21.05 4.49
C ARG A 22 1.26 19.97 3.57
N ALA A 23 0.91 18.81 4.11
CA ALA A 23 0.40 17.71 3.30
C ALA A 23 -0.99 18.01 2.72
N LEU A 24 -1.89 18.63 3.49
CA LEU A 24 -3.20 19.09 3.00
C LEU A 24 -3.05 20.15 1.90
N ALA A 25 -2.19 21.16 2.12
CA ALA A 25 -1.92 22.18 1.13
C ALA A 25 -1.31 21.63 -0.17
N ALA A 26 -0.56 20.53 -0.09
CA ALA A 26 -0.05 19.84 -1.27
C ALA A 26 -1.17 19.11 -2.02
N ILE A 27 -2.07 18.42 -1.30
CA ILE A 27 -3.23 17.73 -1.88
C ILE A 27 -4.15 18.72 -2.61
N ASP A 28 -4.42 19.88 -2.02
CA ASP A 28 -5.30 20.91 -2.61
C ASP A 28 -4.78 21.50 -3.92
N ARG A 29 -3.48 21.32 -4.22
CA ARG A 29 -2.80 21.82 -5.43
C ARG A 29 -2.51 20.71 -6.45
N LEU A 30 -2.99 19.49 -6.22
CA LEU A 30 -2.77 18.39 -7.15
C LEU A 30 -3.65 18.57 -8.38
N ASP A 31 -3.02 18.83 -9.51
CA ASP A 31 -3.66 18.74 -10.82
C ASP A 31 -3.35 17.38 -11.46
N ALA A 32 -4.36 16.72 -11.98
CA ALA A 32 -4.18 15.48 -12.74
C ALA A 32 -3.69 15.83 -14.16
N TRP A 33 -2.56 15.27 -14.58
CA TRP A 33 -2.01 15.48 -15.92
C TRP A 33 -1.19 14.27 -16.41
N GLY A 34 -1.15 14.08 -17.73
CA GLY A 34 -0.31 13.07 -18.38
C GLY A 34 -0.88 11.66 -18.41
N THR A 35 -0.01 10.69 -18.71
CA THR A 35 -0.28 9.24 -18.67
C THR A 35 0.16 8.67 -17.33
N THR A 36 -0.40 7.55 -16.87
CA THR A 36 -0.14 7.03 -15.52
C THR A 36 0.66 5.71 -15.56
N PRO A 37 1.99 5.71 -15.40
CA PRO A 37 2.78 4.51 -15.13
C PRO A 37 2.57 4.08 -13.68
N LEU A 38 1.37 3.59 -13.41
CA LEU A 38 0.84 3.30 -12.08
C LEU A 38 1.72 2.33 -11.31
N TYR A 39 2.23 1.28 -11.97
CA TYR A 39 3.02 0.25 -11.29
C TYR A 39 4.40 0.75 -10.90
N ASP A 40 5.10 1.43 -11.83
CA ASP A 40 6.39 2.05 -11.53
C ASP A 40 6.24 3.10 -10.42
N ALA A 41 5.18 3.90 -10.48
CA ALA A 41 4.89 4.91 -9.49
C ALA A 41 4.59 4.34 -8.10
N THR A 42 3.85 3.24 -8.06
CA THR A 42 3.55 2.53 -6.82
C THR A 42 4.82 1.96 -6.20
N LEU A 43 5.72 1.37 -7.00
CA LEU A 43 7.02 0.89 -6.51
C LEU A 43 7.89 2.02 -5.99
N ALA A 44 7.95 3.16 -6.70
CA ALA A 44 8.67 4.33 -6.25
C ALA A 44 8.14 4.83 -4.90
N ALA A 45 6.82 4.86 -4.71
CA ALA A 45 6.20 5.27 -3.45
C ALA A 45 6.50 4.29 -2.30
N ILE A 46 6.47 2.99 -2.56
CA ILE A 46 6.86 1.97 -1.58
C ILE A 46 8.34 2.17 -1.19
N GLY A 47 9.23 2.35 -2.16
CA GLY A 47 10.66 2.58 -1.91
C GLY A 47 10.94 3.87 -1.15
N ALA A 48 10.16 4.93 -1.38
CA ALA A 48 10.32 6.21 -0.68
C ALA A 48 9.89 6.14 0.80
N ILE A 49 8.91 5.31 1.15
CA ILE A 49 8.43 5.15 2.54
C ILE A 49 9.16 4.04 3.30
N GLU A 50 9.76 3.06 2.60
CA GLU A 50 10.47 1.92 3.20
C GLU A 50 11.52 2.31 4.26
N PRO A 51 12.35 3.36 4.08
CA PRO A 51 13.36 3.74 5.06
C PRO A 51 12.79 4.40 6.33
N ALA A 52 11.49 4.77 6.34
CA ALA A 52 10.90 5.44 7.48
C ALA A 52 10.77 4.50 8.69
N ASN A 53 10.98 5.05 9.88
CA ASN A 53 10.82 4.31 11.13
C ASN A 53 9.33 4.07 11.46
N GLY A 54 9.06 2.98 12.18
CA GLY A 54 7.72 2.64 12.65
C GLY A 54 6.86 1.98 11.58
N ARG A 55 5.53 2.13 11.71
CA ARG A 55 4.56 1.52 10.80
C ARG A 55 4.49 2.31 9.51
N ARG A 56 4.64 1.62 8.38
CA ARG A 56 4.61 2.21 7.04
C ARG A 56 3.36 1.75 6.30
N ALA A 57 2.61 2.70 5.78
CA ALA A 57 1.44 2.42 4.98
C ALA A 57 1.39 3.36 3.77
N LEU A 58 1.04 2.80 2.62
CA LEU A 58 0.76 3.49 1.38
C LEU A 58 -0.74 3.42 1.12
N VAL A 59 -1.40 4.58 1.05
CA VAL A 59 -2.76 4.68 0.53
C VAL A 59 -2.65 5.07 -0.94
N LEU A 60 -3.01 4.15 -1.83
CA LEU A 60 -2.94 4.36 -3.28
C LEU A 60 -4.33 4.71 -3.79
N LEU A 61 -4.49 5.87 -4.43
CA LEU A 61 -5.77 6.31 -4.99
C LEU A 61 -5.63 6.40 -6.52
N SER A 62 -6.34 5.55 -7.26
CA SER A 62 -6.19 5.47 -8.73
C SER A 62 -7.37 4.75 -9.38
N ASP A 63 -7.61 4.96 -10.66
CA ASP A 63 -8.56 4.18 -11.47
C ASP A 63 -8.04 2.77 -11.82
N GLY A 64 -6.76 2.51 -11.55
CA GLY A 64 -6.10 1.24 -11.81
C GLY A 64 -5.61 1.04 -13.24
N THR A 65 -5.76 2.06 -14.10
CA THR A 65 -5.28 1.98 -15.47
C THR A 65 -3.78 2.25 -15.49
N ASP A 66 -2.98 1.20 -15.67
CA ASP A 66 -1.55 1.34 -15.91
C ASP A 66 -1.26 1.66 -17.39
N ARG A 67 -0.33 2.59 -17.63
CA ARG A 67 0.15 2.94 -18.96
C ARG A 67 1.67 3.08 -18.96
N TYR A 68 2.32 2.34 -19.84
CA TYR A 68 3.76 2.45 -20.12
C TYR A 68 4.66 2.15 -18.90
N SER A 69 4.19 1.44 -17.86
CA SER A 69 5.09 0.98 -16.81
C SER A 69 6.11 -0.01 -17.36
N GLY A 70 7.35 0.10 -16.89
CA GLY A 70 8.41 -0.86 -17.18
C GLY A 70 8.26 -2.16 -16.40
N VAL A 71 7.56 -2.15 -15.27
CA VAL A 71 7.27 -3.35 -14.46
C VAL A 71 5.89 -3.94 -14.75
N SER A 72 5.77 -5.26 -14.63
CA SER A 72 4.46 -5.92 -14.70
C SER A 72 3.70 -5.85 -13.37
N ALA A 73 2.39 -6.14 -13.41
CA ALA A 73 1.57 -6.27 -12.20
C ALA A 73 2.12 -7.36 -11.25
N ALA A 74 2.60 -8.48 -11.79
CA ALA A 74 3.20 -9.56 -11.01
C ALA A 74 4.50 -9.09 -10.34
N ASP A 75 5.36 -8.37 -11.07
CA ASP A 75 6.59 -7.82 -10.51
C ASP A 75 6.30 -6.82 -9.39
N LEU A 76 5.31 -5.93 -9.58
CA LEU A 76 4.85 -5.00 -8.54
C LEU A 76 4.46 -5.75 -7.26
N VAL A 77 3.64 -6.80 -7.38
CA VAL A 77 3.17 -7.59 -6.22
C VAL A 77 4.33 -8.29 -5.53
N GLU A 78 5.21 -8.97 -6.27
CA GLU A 78 6.39 -9.65 -5.71
C GLU A 78 7.35 -8.68 -5.02
N GLN A 79 7.56 -7.52 -5.63
CA GLN A 79 8.40 -6.47 -5.07
C GLN A 79 7.79 -5.82 -3.83
N ALA A 80 6.47 -5.62 -3.79
CA ALA A 80 5.78 -5.11 -2.62
C ALA A 80 5.81 -6.11 -1.46
N ARG A 81 5.59 -7.41 -1.74
CA ARG A 81 5.67 -8.51 -0.77
C ARG A 81 7.00 -8.57 -0.02
N ARG A 82 8.09 -8.23 -0.69
CA ARG A 82 9.45 -8.21 -0.11
C ARG A 82 9.70 -7.03 0.82
N ARG A 83 8.87 -5.99 0.76
CA ARG A 83 9.04 -4.75 1.51
C ARG A 83 8.06 -4.68 2.68
N ASP A 84 8.46 -4.02 3.76
CA ASP A 84 7.66 -3.93 4.97
C ASP A 84 6.76 -2.68 4.95
N VAL A 85 5.87 -2.61 3.94
CA VAL A 85 4.94 -1.49 3.72
C VAL A 85 3.55 -2.04 3.44
N LEU A 86 2.57 -1.68 4.28
CA LEU A 86 1.16 -2.02 4.06
C LEU A 86 0.62 -1.20 2.90
N VAL A 87 -0.06 -1.83 1.94
CA VAL A 87 -0.67 -1.09 0.83
C VAL A 87 -2.19 -1.17 0.90
N TYR A 88 -2.83 0.00 0.81
CA TYR A 88 -4.27 0.19 0.82
C TYR A 88 -4.72 0.85 -0.49
N PRO A 89 -4.89 0.08 -1.57
CA PRO A 89 -5.39 0.62 -2.82
C PRO A 89 -6.87 0.97 -2.71
N ILE A 90 -7.25 2.13 -3.21
CA ILE A 90 -8.61 2.61 -3.35
C ILE A 90 -8.82 2.82 -4.85
N ALA A 91 -9.56 1.91 -5.47
CA ALA A 91 -9.96 2.06 -6.86
C ALA A 91 -11.04 3.15 -6.97
N ILE A 92 -10.85 4.10 -7.89
CA ILE A 92 -11.86 5.10 -8.26
C ILE A 92 -12.44 4.73 -9.63
N GLY A 93 -13.74 4.98 -9.82
CA GLY A 93 -14.39 4.84 -11.12
C GLY A 93 -15.33 3.64 -11.16
N THR A 94 -15.23 2.82 -12.20
CA THR A 94 -16.22 1.76 -12.47
C THR A 94 -15.69 0.34 -12.30
N THR A 95 -14.37 0.15 -12.25
CA THR A 95 -13.72 -1.16 -12.24
C THR A 95 -12.94 -1.40 -10.95
N ARG A 96 -12.79 -2.67 -10.58
CA ARG A 96 -11.91 -3.12 -9.49
C ARG A 96 -10.71 -3.85 -10.10
N PRO A 97 -9.53 -3.20 -10.18
CA PRO A 97 -8.34 -3.83 -10.73
C PRO A 97 -7.93 -5.05 -9.90
N PRO A 98 -7.74 -6.25 -10.50
CA PRO A 98 -7.32 -7.45 -9.75
C PRO A 98 -6.00 -7.23 -8.98
N VAL A 99 -5.05 -6.54 -9.60
CA VAL A 99 -3.75 -6.19 -9.02
C VAL A 99 -3.88 -5.44 -7.67
N PHE A 100 -4.95 -4.67 -7.46
CA PHE A 100 -5.15 -3.97 -6.19
C PHE A 100 -5.49 -4.94 -5.05
N ALA A 101 -6.28 -5.97 -5.33
CA ALA A 101 -6.59 -7.00 -4.34
C ALA A 101 -5.36 -7.87 -4.05
N GLU A 102 -4.58 -8.22 -5.07
CA GLU A 102 -3.34 -8.97 -4.95
C GLU A 102 -2.29 -8.20 -4.14
N LEU A 103 -2.08 -6.92 -4.45
CA LEU A 103 -1.15 -6.04 -3.75
C LEU A 103 -1.53 -5.85 -2.28
N ALA A 104 -2.81 -5.63 -2.01
CA ALA A 104 -3.30 -5.52 -0.64
C ALA A 104 -3.09 -6.83 0.14
N THR A 105 -3.35 -7.97 -0.48
CA THR A 105 -3.18 -9.29 0.16
C THR A 105 -1.71 -9.58 0.45
N ALA A 106 -0.83 -9.37 -0.54
CA ALA A 106 0.61 -9.62 -0.42
C ALA A 106 1.27 -8.75 0.67
N THR A 107 0.73 -7.55 0.91
CA THR A 107 1.29 -6.62 1.90
C THR A 107 0.60 -6.69 3.25
N GLY A 108 -0.55 -7.37 3.36
CA GLY A 108 -1.37 -7.44 4.58
C GLY A 108 -2.34 -6.26 4.78
N GLY A 109 -2.54 -5.43 3.75
CA GLY A 109 -3.50 -4.34 3.73
C GLY A 109 -4.91 -4.77 3.27
N ARG A 110 -5.66 -3.81 2.71
CA ARG A 110 -6.99 -4.06 2.14
C ARG A 110 -7.27 -3.16 0.94
N SER A 111 -7.81 -3.72 -0.13
CA SER A 111 -8.29 -2.93 -1.27
C SER A 111 -9.72 -2.43 -1.04
N PHE A 112 -9.98 -1.24 -1.54
CA PHE A 112 -11.27 -0.56 -1.50
C PHE A 112 -11.67 -0.09 -2.89
N PHE A 113 -12.92 0.29 -3.01
CA PHE A 113 -13.47 0.86 -4.23
C PHE A 113 -14.42 1.98 -3.82
N ALA A 114 -14.24 3.15 -4.41
CA ALA A 114 -15.06 4.31 -4.18
C ALA A 114 -15.61 4.81 -5.51
N ARG A 115 -16.94 4.71 -5.67
CA ARG A 115 -17.67 5.24 -6.82
C ARG A 115 -18.00 6.71 -6.65
N GLU A 116 -18.20 7.13 -5.39
CA GLU A 116 -18.63 8.48 -5.04
C GLU A 116 -17.69 9.13 -4.01
N PRO A 117 -17.58 10.47 -3.98
CA PRO A 117 -16.75 11.17 -3.00
C PRO A 117 -17.08 10.84 -1.54
N ARG A 118 -18.36 10.56 -1.22
CA ARG A 118 -18.77 10.18 0.14
C ARG A 118 -18.22 8.81 0.56
N GLU A 119 -18.09 7.88 -0.39
CA GLU A 119 -17.48 6.56 -0.14
C GLU A 119 -15.97 6.68 0.07
N LEU A 120 -15.31 7.65 -0.58
CA LEU A 120 -13.89 7.90 -0.36
C LEU A 120 -13.64 8.38 1.07
N ALA A 121 -14.43 9.33 1.59
CA ALA A 121 -14.30 9.83 2.95
C ALA A 121 -14.49 8.72 4.00
N SER A 122 -15.51 7.87 3.83
CA SER A 122 -15.75 6.75 4.75
C SER A 122 -14.67 5.66 4.64
N THR A 123 -14.14 5.42 3.43
CA THR A 123 -13.02 4.50 3.18
C THR A 123 -11.75 4.97 3.88
N LEU A 124 -11.36 6.24 3.70
CA LEU A 124 -10.19 6.83 4.35
C LEU A 124 -10.32 6.78 5.88
N ALA A 125 -11.50 7.06 6.42
CA ALA A 125 -11.77 6.93 7.85
C ALA A 125 -11.62 5.46 8.34
N ALA A 126 -12.04 4.49 7.54
CA ALA A 126 -11.86 3.07 7.84
C ALA A 126 -10.39 2.66 7.83
N ILE A 127 -9.61 3.13 6.85
CA ILE A 127 -8.15 2.90 6.78
C ILE A 127 -7.46 3.53 7.99
N ALA A 128 -7.76 4.79 8.32
CA ALA A 128 -7.17 5.46 9.48
C ALA A 128 -7.46 4.72 10.79
N ARG A 129 -8.69 4.20 10.95
CA ARG A 129 -9.06 3.36 12.10
C ARG A 129 -8.25 2.07 12.12
N GLU A 130 -8.09 1.41 10.99
CA GLU A 130 -7.33 0.17 10.87
C GLU A 130 -5.85 0.38 11.21
N LEU A 131 -5.21 1.41 10.65
CA LEU A 131 -3.82 1.77 10.94
C LEU A 131 -3.60 2.06 12.43
N ARG A 132 -4.61 2.60 13.12
CA ARG A 132 -4.57 2.88 14.57
C ARG A 132 -4.72 1.61 15.42
N PHE A 133 -5.43 0.59 14.94
CA PHE A 133 -5.77 -0.61 15.72
C PHE A 133 -5.14 -1.90 15.16
N GLN A 134 -3.89 -1.82 14.67
CA GLN A 134 -3.10 -3.00 14.32
C GLN A 134 -2.28 -3.51 15.50
N TYR A 135 -2.18 -4.83 15.60
CA TYR A 135 -1.24 -5.51 16.49
C TYR A 135 0.08 -5.75 15.76
N LEU A 136 1.20 -5.54 16.45
CA LEU A 136 2.52 -5.95 15.97
C LEU A 136 2.86 -7.28 16.65
N LEU A 137 3.00 -8.35 15.86
CA LEU A 137 3.38 -9.67 16.33
C LEU A 137 4.82 -9.95 15.89
N GLY A 138 5.70 -10.19 16.85
CA GLY A 138 7.06 -10.65 16.59
C GLY A 138 7.16 -12.14 16.85
N TYR A 139 7.83 -12.87 15.96
CA TYR A 139 8.19 -14.27 16.18
C TYR A 139 9.59 -14.53 15.63
N VAL A 140 10.24 -15.56 16.14
CA VAL A 140 11.56 -16.00 15.67
C VAL A 140 11.38 -17.35 14.96
N PRO A 141 11.77 -17.49 13.69
CA PRO A 141 11.66 -18.77 12.97
C PRO A 141 12.61 -19.80 13.59
N SER A 142 12.15 -21.06 13.70
CA SER A 142 12.88 -22.16 14.33
C SER A 142 14.03 -22.74 13.47
N ARG A 143 14.12 -22.37 12.18
CA ARG A 143 15.26 -22.69 11.30
C ARG A 143 15.64 -21.43 10.54
N HIS A 144 16.90 -21.02 10.65
CA HIS A 144 17.50 -20.05 9.73
C HIS A 144 18.04 -20.82 8.52
N SER A 145 17.63 -20.45 7.32
CA SER A 145 18.31 -20.87 6.09
C SER A 145 19.24 -19.75 5.65
N ASP A 146 20.49 -20.07 5.34
CA ASP A 146 21.45 -19.09 4.81
C ASP A 146 21.13 -18.62 3.37
N GLN A 147 20.09 -19.17 2.76
CA GLN A 147 19.57 -18.77 1.46
C GLN A 147 18.28 -17.97 1.65
N SER A 148 18.13 -16.86 0.91
CA SER A 148 16.88 -16.09 0.84
C SER A 148 15.75 -17.00 0.34
N SER A 149 14.93 -17.49 1.27
CA SER A 149 13.80 -18.38 0.99
C SER A 149 12.49 -17.74 1.44
N TRP A 150 11.40 -18.09 0.75
CA TRP A 150 10.07 -17.62 1.10
C TRP A 150 9.54 -18.36 2.33
N HIS A 151 9.02 -17.60 3.29
CA HIS A 151 8.36 -18.12 4.48
C HIS A 151 6.94 -17.58 4.55
N SER A 152 5.95 -18.46 4.42
CA SER A 152 4.55 -18.09 4.58
C SER A 152 4.22 -17.78 6.05
N ILE A 153 3.38 -16.78 6.27
CA ILE A 153 2.84 -16.41 7.57
C ILE A 153 1.34 -16.66 7.55
N GLU A 154 0.85 -17.40 8.54
CA GLU A 154 -0.57 -17.54 8.82
C GLU A 154 -0.81 -17.11 10.27
N VAL A 155 -1.83 -16.28 10.48
CA VAL A 155 -2.22 -15.81 11.81
C VAL A 155 -3.66 -16.25 12.05
N SER A 156 -3.86 -17.03 13.11
CA SER A 156 -5.17 -17.44 13.60
C SER A 156 -5.41 -16.83 14.98
N VAL A 157 -6.68 -16.60 15.32
CA VAL A 157 -7.09 -16.10 16.64
C VAL A 157 -8.22 -16.96 17.19
N ASP A 158 -8.20 -17.19 18.49
CA ASP A 158 -9.27 -17.90 19.20
C ASP A 158 -10.41 -16.92 19.56
N ARG A 159 -11.00 -16.32 18.52
CA ARG A 159 -12.17 -15.45 18.66
C ARG A 159 -13.16 -15.76 17.54
N PRO A 160 -14.40 -16.14 17.88
CA PRO A 160 -15.44 -16.34 16.87
C PRO A 160 -15.68 -15.03 16.10
N ASP A 161 -15.90 -15.15 14.79
CA ASP A 161 -16.17 -14.05 13.85
C ASP A 161 -15.05 -13.02 13.64
N ALA A 162 -13.83 -13.30 14.12
CA ALA A 162 -12.69 -12.45 13.84
C ALA A 162 -12.20 -12.64 12.40
N ARG A 163 -11.97 -11.52 11.70
CA ARG A 163 -11.27 -11.51 10.40
C ARG A 163 -9.83 -11.09 10.62
N VAL A 164 -8.93 -12.06 10.56
CA VAL A 164 -7.49 -11.80 10.65
C VAL A 164 -6.97 -11.34 9.30
N ARG A 165 -6.06 -10.35 9.32
CA ARG A 165 -5.27 -9.93 8.16
C ARG A 165 -3.83 -9.81 8.59
N ALA A 166 -2.96 -10.38 7.79
CA ALA A 166 -1.53 -10.32 7.94
C ALA A 166 -0.91 -10.37 6.54
N ARG A 167 0.36 -9.97 6.42
CA ARG A 167 1.16 -10.27 5.24
C ARG A 167 1.18 -11.79 5.01
N ASP A 168 1.18 -12.21 3.75
CA ASP A 168 1.19 -13.63 3.36
C ASP A 168 2.51 -14.34 3.69
N GLY A 169 3.58 -13.57 3.90
CA GLY A 169 4.87 -14.09 4.30
C GLY A 169 6.00 -13.07 4.16
N TYR A 170 7.23 -13.53 4.28
CA TYR A 170 8.44 -12.74 4.17
C TYR A 170 9.56 -13.55 3.52
N PHE A 171 10.59 -12.83 3.07
CA PHE A 171 11.85 -13.44 2.64
C PHE A 171 12.88 -13.30 3.75
N SER A 172 13.58 -14.39 4.07
CA SER A 172 14.75 -14.35 4.95
C SER A 172 15.86 -13.52 4.31
N ARG A 173 16.52 -12.69 5.11
CA ARG A 173 17.69 -11.88 4.73
C ARG A 173 18.96 -12.54 5.23
#